data_AF-A0A848D587-F1
#
_entry.id   AF-A0A848D587-F1
#
_cell.length_a   1.000
_cell.length_b   1.000
_cell.length_c   1.000
_cell.angle_alpha   90.00
_cell.angle_beta   90.00
_cell.angle_gamma   90.00
#
_symmetry.space_group_name_H-M   'P 1'
#
loop_
_entity.id
_entity.type
_entity.pdbx_description
1 polymer ?
#
loop_
_entity_poly.entity_id
_entity_poly.type
_entity_poly.pdbx_seq_one_letter_code
_entity_poly.pdbx_strand_id
1 'polypeptide(L)'
;MKQIKRLIGILTILMGFLLIGVFLITIVNQYMSPPSKINKYDKVKRYEPMLSAELHKYHLEEYTSVLLALMYQESRGEGGDPMQASESAGLPPNTINDPERSIRQGVRHFNDVLTYGKEKKVDFPTIIQAYNMGKGYITFVAEHGKKHTEDLAKQFSSIQVKKQPTVYNCGGDQNNFRYPYCYGDFSYTTKVLAKVDYMKQVDK
;
A
#
# COMPACT_ATOMS: atom_id res chain seq x y z
N MET A 1 -3.74 46.71 -59.05
CA MET A 1 -4.71 45.59 -59.03
C MET A 1 -4.07 44.19 -58.97
N LYS A 2 -3.09 43.83 -59.82
CA LYS A 2 -2.49 42.48 -59.85
C LYS A 2 -1.75 42.08 -58.56
N GLN A 3 -1.06 43.02 -57.91
CA GLN A 3 -0.39 42.79 -56.63
C GLN A 3 -1.37 42.60 -55.46
N ILE A 4 -2.46 43.38 -55.40
CA ILE A 4 -3.51 43.25 -54.38
C ILE A 4 -4.19 41.87 -54.46
N LYS A 5 -4.49 41.39 -55.68
CA LYS A 5 -5.06 40.04 -55.89
C LYS A 5 -4.11 38.92 -55.43
N ARG A 6 -2.80 39.08 -55.61
CA ARG A 6 -1.79 38.13 -55.09
C ARG A 6 -1.72 38.17 -53.56
N LEU A 7 -1.77 39.35 -52.96
CA LEU A 7 -1.75 39.50 -51.50
C LEU A 7 -2.97 38.87 -50.83
N ILE A 8 -4.17 39.09 -51.40
CA ILE A 8 -5.41 38.45 -50.94
C ILE A 8 -5.31 36.92 -51.06
N GLY A 9 -4.78 36.41 -52.17
CA GLY A 9 -4.58 34.97 -52.37
C GLY A 9 -3.59 34.34 -51.37
N ILE A 10 -2.52 35.05 -51.01
CA ILE A 10 -1.59 34.60 -49.97
C ILE A 10 -2.27 34.61 -48.60
N LEU A 11 -3.04 35.65 -48.29
CA LEU A 11 -3.75 35.77 -47.02
C LEU A 11 -4.83 34.69 -46.84
N THR A 12 -5.56 34.34 -47.90
CA THR A 12 -6.57 33.26 -47.85
C THR A 12 -5.92 31.90 -47.66
N ILE A 13 -4.76 31.64 -48.28
CA ILE A 13 -3.98 30.41 -48.08
C ILE A 13 -3.47 30.32 -46.64
N LEU A 14 -2.91 31.41 -46.10
CA LEU A 14 -2.44 31.46 -44.70
C LEU A 14 -3.59 31.25 -43.70
N MET A 15 -4.75 31.84 -43.95
CA MET A 15 -5.94 31.62 -43.13
C MET A 15 -6.41 30.16 -43.18
N GLY A 16 -6.35 29.52 -44.35
CA GLY A 16 -6.65 28.09 -44.50
C GLY A 16 -5.72 27.21 -43.66
N PHE A 17 -4.41 27.47 -43.69
CA PHE A 17 -3.45 26.74 -42.85
C PHE A 17 -3.67 26.98 -41.35
N LEU A 18 -4.02 28.20 -40.94
CA LEU A 18 -4.36 28.51 -39.55
C LEU A 18 -5.57 27.70 -39.08
N LEU A 19 -6.64 27.65 -39.88
CA LEU A 19 -7.86 26.92 -39.54
C LEU A 19 -7.61 25.40 -39.47
N ILE A 20 -6.80 24.85 -40.38
CA ILE A 20 -6.38 23.45 -40.32
C ILE A 20 -5.55 23.19 -39.06
N GLY A 21 -4.62 24.09 -38.71
CA GLY A 21 -3.81 23.98 -37.50
C GLY A 21 -4.66 23.96 -36.23
N VAL A 22 -5.64 24.88 -36.11
CA VAL A 22 -6.57 24.91 -34.98
C VAL A 22 -7.41 23.64 -34.92
N PHE A 23 -7.90 23.14 -36.06
CA PHE A 23 -8.67 21.91 -36.13
C PHE A 23 -7.84 20.66 -35.76
N LEU A 24 -6.56 20.63 -36.12
CA LEU A 24 -5.64 19.55 -35.69
C LEU A 24 -5.37 19.61 -34.19
N ILE A 25 -5.21 20.81 -33.62
CA ILE A 25 -5.03 20.99 -32.17
C ILE A 25 -6.28 20.52 -31.39
N THR A 26 -7.48 20.81 -31.86
CA THR A 26 -8.72 20.36 -31.20
C THR A 26 -8.86 18.84 -31.26
N ILE A 27 -8.50 18.21 -32.39
CA ILE A 27 -8.44 16.75 -32.54
C ILE A 27 -7.44 16.15 -31.56
N VAL A 28 -6.19 16.65 -31.54
CA VAL A 28 -5.15 16.14 -30.63
C VAL A 28 -5.57 16.26 -29.16
N ASN A 29 -6.16 17.39 -28.76
CA ASN A 29 -6.66 17.58 -27.40
C ASN A 29 -7.82 16.64 -27.05
N GLN A 30 -8.69 16.29 -28.00
CA GLN A 30 -9.77 15.34 -27.78
C GLN A 30 -9.25 13.91 -27.55
N TYR A 31 -8.17 13.52 -28.25
CA TYR A 31 -7.53 12.22 -28.07
C TYR A 31 -6.51 12.18 -26.91
N MET A 32 -6.00 13.34 -26.47
CA MET A 32 -5.22 13.52 -25.23
C MET A 32 -6.12 13.81 -24.02
N SER A 33 -7.20 13.03 -23.85
CA SER A 33 -7.84 12.96 -22.53
C SER A 33 -6.79 12.40 -21.55
N PRO A 34 -6.46 13.09 -20.45
CA PRO A 34 -5.54 12.55 -19.46
C PRO A 34 -6.07 11.19 -19.00
N PRO A 35 -5.21 10.16 -18.83
CA PRO A 35 -5.67 8.88 -18.31
C PRO A 35 -6.47 9.14 -17.05
N SER A 36 -7.70 8.61 -16.97
CA SER A 36 -8.50 8.70 -15.76
C SER A 36 -7.60 8.28 -14.59
N LYS A 37 -7.43 9.14 -13.59
CA LYS A 37 -6.69 8.78 -12.37
C LYS A 37 -7.45 7.65 -11.69
N ILE A 38 -7.20 6.40 -12.09
CA ILE A 38 -7.73 5.22 -11.42
C ILE A 38 -7.17 5.27 -10.01
N ASN A 39 -8.04 5.49 -9.03
CA ASN A 39 -7.63 5.43 -7.65
C ASN A 39 -7.36 3.97 -7.32
N LYS A 40 -6.08 3.60 -7.25
CA LYS A 40 -5.66 2.23 -6.96
C LYS A 40 -6.24 1.68 -5.65
N TYR A 41 -6.74 2.54 -4.76
CA TYR A 41 -7.32 2.17 -3.47
C TYR A 41 -8.84 1.93 -3.49
N ASP A 42 -9.51 2.07 -4.64
CA ASP A 42 -10.98 1.88 -4.70
C ASP A 42 -11.40 0.49 -4.19
N LYS A 43 -10.59 -0.55 -4.47
CA LYS A 43 -10.84 -1.92 -4.00
C LYS A 43 -10.72 -2.09 -2.49
N VAL A 44 -9.87 -1.32 -1.81
CA VAL A 44 -9.76 -1.38 -0.35
C VAL A 44 -10.80 -0.49 0.31
N LYS A 45 -11.12 0.66 -0.30
CA LYS A 45 -12.08 1.63 0.26
C LYS A 45 -13.46 1.03 0.51
N ARG A 46 -13.89 0.04 -0.30
CA ARG A 46 -15.14 -0.70 -0.04
C ARG A 46 -15.21 -1.39 1.33
N TYR A 47 -14.06 -1.69 1.94
CA TYR A 47 -13.98 -2.34 3.26
C TYR A 47 -13.93 -1.34 4.42
N GLU A 48 -13.85 -0.03 4.15
CA GLU A 48 -13.77 1.00 5.19
C GLU A 48 -14.89 0.90 6.24
N PRO A 49 -16.18 0.74 5.87
CA PRO A 49 -17.25 0.61 6.87
C PRO A 49 -17.08 -0.64 7.75
N MET A 50 -16.65 -1.77 7.17
CA MET A 50 -16.47 -3.02 7.89
C MET A 50 -15.26 -2.97 8.81
N LEU A 51 -14.14 -2.41 8.35
CA LEU A 51 -12.95 -2.18 9.17
C LEU A 51 -13.24 -1.24 10.33
N SER A 52 -13.91 -0.11 10.07
CA SER A 52 -14.29 0.86 11.09
C SER A 52 -15.21 0.22 12.15
N ALA A 53 -16.23 -0.53 11.71
CA ALA A 53 -17.12 -1.24 12.63
C ALA A 53 -16.41 -2.31 13.46
N GLU A 54 -15.44 -3.02 12.90
CA GLU A 54 -14.66 -4.01 13.65
C GLU A 54 -13.70 -3.34 14.63
N LEU A 55 -13.01 -2.27 14.22
CA LEU A 55 -12.13 -1.47 15.08
C LEU A 55 -12.88 -0.83 16.24
N HIS A 56 -14.14 -0.42 16.05
CA HIS A 56 -15.00 0.13 17.09
C HIS A 56 -15.18 -0.83 18.28
N LYS A 57 -15.17 -2.15 18.05
CA LYS A 57 -15.24 -3.16 19.13
C LYS A 57 -14.05 -3.09 20.09
N TYR A 58 -12.95 -2.46 19.66
CA TYR A 58 -11.71 -2.28 20.43
C TYR A 58 -11.43 -0.81 20.78
N HIS A 59 -12.31 0.13 20.42
CA HIS A 59 -12.07 1.58 20.52
C HIS A 59 -10.83 2.05 19.74
N LEU A 60 -10.66 1.55 18.51
CA LEU A 60 -9.50 1.77 17.64
C LEU A 60 -9.86 2.39 16.28
N GLU A 61 -11.01 3.04 16.16
CA GLU A 61 -11.55 3.62 14.92
C GLU A 61 -10.60 4.65 14.29
N GLU A 62 -9.79 5.32 15.11
CA GLU A 62 -8.73 6.24 14.66
C GLU A 62 -7.69 5.58 13.74
N TYR A 63 -7.56 4.25 13.79
CA TYR A 63 -6.65 3.46 12.96
C TYR A 63 -7.28 2.95 11.66
N THR A 64 -8.51 3.34 11.32
CA THR A 64 -9.20 2.86 10.10
C THR A 64 -8.37 3.06 8.83
N SER A 65 -7.81 4.25 8.61
CA SER A 65 -6.95 4.52 7.44
C SER A 65 -5.66 3.71 7.46
N VAL A 66 -5.12 3.41 8.64
CA VAL A 66 -3.95 2.54 8.79
C VAL A 66 -4.28 1.11 8.38
N LEU A 67 -5.43 0.59 8.79
CA LEU A 67 -5.84 -0.77 8.43
C LEU A 67 -6.24 -0.90 6.95
N LEU A 68 -6.80 0.14 6.34
CA LEU A 68 -6.98 0.19 4.89
C LEU A 68 -5.63 0.12 4.15
N ALA A 69 -4.62 0.86 4.64
CA ALA A 69 -3.28 0.84 4.08
C ALA A 69 -2.57 -0.50 4.26
N LEU A 70 -2.74 -1.14 5.44
CA LEU A 70 -2.30 -2.51 5.73
C LEU A 70 -2.96 -3.50 4.75
N MET A 71 -4.30 -3.51 4.66
CA MET A 71 -5.05 -4.37 3.73
C MET A 71 -4.57 -4.19 2.29
N TYR A 72 -4.30 -2.95 1.88
CA TYR A 72 -3.76 -2.70 0.55
C TYR A 72 -2.38 -3.32 0.37
N GLN A 73 -1.50 -3.18 1.37
CA GLN A 73 -0.16 -3.76 1.34
C GLN A 73 -0.20 -5.30 1.31
N GLU A 74 -1.16 -5.92 1.98
CA GLU A 74 -1.31 -7.38 2.03
C GLU A 74 -1.87 -7.96 0.74
N SER A 75 -2.98 -7.41 0.23
CA SER A 75 -3.75 -8.04 -0.84
C SER A 75 -4.28 -7.08 -1.90
N ARG A 76 -4.11 -5.76 -1.72
CA ARG A 76 -4.84 -4.73 -2.49
C ARG A 76 -6.36 -4.82 -2.34
N GLY A 77 -6.86 -5.49 -1.28
CA GLY A 77 -8.29 -5.72 -1.04
C GLY A 77 -8.87 -6.87 -1.87
N GLU A 78 -8.01 -7.77 -2.35
CA GLU A 78 -8.37 -8.88 -3.24
C GLU A 78 -8.42 -10.22 -2.49
N GLY A 79 -9.08 -11.21 -3.10
CA GLY A 79 -9.21 -12.56 -2.54
C GLY A 79 -10.17 -12.67 -1.35
N GLY A 80 -10.20 -13.87 -0.75
CA GLY A 80 -10.99 -14.16 0.45
C GLY A 80 -10.28 -13.84 1.76
N ASP A 81 -8.96 -13.60 1.73
CA ASP A 81 -8.15 -13.16 2.88
C ASP A 81 -7.52 -11.78 2.62
N PRO A 82 -8.32 -10.70 2.50
CA PRO A 82 -7.79 -9.38 2.15
C PRO A 82 -6.82 -8.80 3.19
N MET A 83 -6.88 -9.22 4.45
CA MET A 83 -5.93 -8.81 5.49
C MET A 83 -4.72 -9.76 5.63
N GLN A 84 -4.62 -10.81 4.79
CA GLN A 84 -3.66 -11.92 4.93
C GLN A 84 -3.52 -12.38 6.39
N ALA A 85 -4.66 -12.67 7.00
CA ALA A 85 -4.78 -12.88 8.44
C ALA A 85 -4.69 -14.36 8.84
N SER A 86 -4.68 -15.29 7.87
CA SER A 86 -4.64 -16.74 8.11
C SER A 86 -3.52 -17.16 9.06
N GLU A 87 -2.28 -16.74 8.79
CA GLU A 87 -1.11 -17.11 9.60
C GLU A 87 -1.22 -16.58 11.04
N SER A 88 -1.78 -15.39 11.23
CA SER A 88 -2.01 -14.83 12.58
C SER A 88 -3.05 -15.62 13.39
N ALA A 89 -3.91 -16.38 12.71
CA ALA A 89 -4.84 -17.33 13.33
C ALA A 89 -4.22 -18.73 13.57
N GLY A 90 -2.94 -18.92 13.25
CA GLY A 90 -2.28 -20.23 13.30
C GLY A 90 -2.70 -21.17 12.17
N LEU A 91 -3.26 -20.63 11.08
CA LEU A 91 -3.66 -21.40 9.90
C LEU A 91 -2.56 -21.34 8.83
N PRO A 92 -2.52 -22.31 7.90
CA PRO A 92 -1.70 -22.18 6.69
C PRO A 92 -2.05 -20.90 5.89
N PRO A 93 -1.11 -20.37 5.10
CA PRO A 93 -1.35 -19.19 4.27
C PRO A 93 -2.59 -19.34 3.38
N ASN A 94 -3.39 -18.27 3.23
CA ASN A 94 -4.60 -18.22 2.41
C ASN A 94 -5.69 -19.27 2.76
N THR A 95 -5.77 -19.69 4.03
CA THR A 95 -6.82 -20.61 4.50
C THR A 95 -8.17 -19.90 4.68
N ILE A 96 -8.16 -18.64 5.13
CA ILE A 96 -9.37 -17.83 5.25
C ILE A 96 -9.86 -17.48 3.84
N ASN A 97 -11.11 -17.81 3.52
CA ASN A 97 -11.73 -17.50 2.22
C ASN A 97 -12.96 -16.58 2.34
N ASP A 98 -13.12 -15.95 3.50
CA ASP A 98 -14.20 -15.02 3.82
C ASP A 98 -13.61 -13.67 4.25
N PRO A 99 -13.81 -12.60 3.47
CA PRO A 99 -13.32 -11.26 3.80
C PRO A 99 -13.73 -10.78 5.19
N GLU A 100 -14.94 -11.12 5.67
CA GLU A 100 -15.39 -10.69 6.98
C GLU A 100 -14.56 -11.38 8.08
N ARG A 101 -14.36 -12.69 7.99
CA ARG A 101 -13.45 -13.44 8.88
C ARG A 101 -12.02 -12.91 8.81
N SER A 102 -11.53 -12.57 7.63
CA SER A 102 -10.20 -11.99 7.44
C SER A 102 -10.07 -10.65 8.17
N ILE A 103 -11.07 -9.78 8.05
CA ILE A 103 -11.12 -8.49 8.74
C ILE A 103 -11.18 -8.66 10.26
N ARG A 104 -12.06 -9.53 10.79
CA ARG A 104 -12.14 -9.81 12.23
C ARG A 104 -10.80 -10.27 12.80
N GLN A 105 -10.17 -11.23 12.13
CA GLN A 105 -8.88 -11.76 12.58
C GLN A 105 -7.76 -10.72 12.42
N GLY A 106 -7.72 -9.98 11.31
CA GLY A 106 -6.72 -8.94 11.06
C GLY A 106 -6.80 -7.80 12.08
N VAL A 107 -8.01 -7.33 12.40
CA VAL A 107 -8.22 -6.30 13.45
C VAL A 107 -7.80 -6.83 14.82
N ARG A 108 -8.17 -8.08 15.15
CA ARG A 108 -7.71 -8.72 16.39
C ARG A 108 -6.19 -8.78 16.47
N HIS A 109 -5.51 -9.22 15.40
CA HIS A 109 -4.05 -9.28 15.34
C HIS A 109 -3.41 -7.90 15.48
N PHE A 110 -3.97 -6.87 14.83
CA PHE A 110 -3.53 -5.48 14.99
C PHE A 110 -3.69 -5.00 16.44
N ASN A 111 -4.85 -5.19 17.06
CA ASN A 111 -5.07 -4.85 18.47
C ASN A 111 -4.05 -5.53 19.39
N ASP A 112 -3.75 -6.78 19.11
CA ASP A 112 -2.79 -7.60 19.83
C ASP A 112 -1.35 -7.04 19.77
N VAL A 113 -0.87 -6.64 18.58
CA VAL A 113 0.46 -6.03 18.44
C VAL A 113 0.48 -4.58 18.94
N LEU A 114 -0.62 -3.83 18.81
CA LEU A 114 -0.77 -2.47 19.33
C LEU A 114 -0.70 -2.45 20.86
N THR A 115 -1.45 -3.34 21.52
CA THR A 115 -1.48 -3.46 22.98
C THR A 115 -0.09 -3.80 23.52
N TYR A 116 0.54 -4.82 22.94
CA TYR A 116 1.88 -5.23 23.37
C TYR A 116 2.94 -4.16 23.07
N GLY A 117 2.84 -3.46 21.95
CA GLY A 117 3.74 -2.35 21.61
C GLY A 117 3.63 -1.19 22.60
N LYS A 118 2.39 -0.82 22.98
CA LYS A 118 2.13 0.19 24.01
C LYS A 118 2.73 -0.23 25.37
N GLU A 119 2.55 -1.48 25.78
CA GLU A 119 3.14 -2.03 27.02
C GLU A 119 4.68 -1.94 27.01
N LYS A 120 5.31 -2.32 25.89
CA LYS A 120 6.77 -2.27 25.72
C LYS A 120 7.31 -0.87 25.42
N LYS A 121 6.42 0.12 25.26
CA LYS A 121 6.74 1.53 24.99
C LYS A 121 7.61 1.68 23.74
N VAL A 122 7.32 0.90 22.70
CA VAL A 122 7.94 1.05 21.38
C VAL A 122 7.16 2.07 20.55
N ASP A 123 7.80 2.60 19.51
CA ASP A 123 7.14 3.51 18.58
C ASP A 123 6.07 2.82 17.71
N PHE A 124 5.16 3.62 17.18
CA PHE A 124 4.09 3.12 16.30
C PHE A 124 4.62 2.43 15.02
N PRO A 125 5.68 2.92 14.36
CA PRO A 125 6.38 2.18 13.31
C PRO A 125 6.75 0.73 13.67
N THR A 126 7.15 0.44 14.91
CA THR A 126 7.41 -0.93 15.37
C THR A 126 6.14 -1.77 15.40
N ILE A 127 5.02 -1.20 15.85
CA ILE A 127 3.71 -1.89 15.90
C ILE A 127 3.26 -2.27 14.48
N ILE A 128 3.40 -1.36 13.51
CA ILE A 128 3.07 -1.65 12.11
C ILE A 128 3.94 -2.78 11.55
N GLN A 129 5.25 -2.73 11.81
CA GLN A 129 6.17 -3.77 11.35
C GLN A 129 5.85 -5.13 11.98
N ALA A 130 5.39 -5.12 13.24
CA ALA A 130 5.02 -6.32 13.98
C ALA A 130 3.71 -6.96 13.50
N TYR A 131 2.85 -6.25 12.77
CA TYR A 131 1.74 -6.90 12.06
C TYR A 131 2.28 -7.97 11.10
N ASN A 132 3.34 -7.63 10.35
CA ASN A 132 3.99 -8.52 9.40
C ASN A 132 4.99 -9.51 10.04
N MET A 133 5.77 -9.07 11.04
CA MET A 133 6.84 -9.89 11.62
C MET A 133 6.45 -10.59 12.94
N GLY A 134 5.26 -10.32 13.45
CA GLY A 134 4.74 -10.85 14.71
C GLY A 134 5.25 -10.12 15.96
N LYS A 135 4.63 -10.43 17.11
CA LYS A 135 4.94 -9.80 18.42
C LYS A 135 6.40 -9.93 18.85
N GLY A 136 7.11 -10.96 18.39
CA GLY A 136 8.54 -11.13 18.68
C GLY A 136 9.41 -9.94 18.23
N TYR A 137 9.00 -9.25 17.16
CA TYR A 137 9.68 -8.05 16.68
C TYR A 137 9.58 -6.88 17.68
N ILE A 138 8.44 -6.75 18.38
CA ILE A 138 8.26 -5.73 19.42
C ILE A 138 9.25 -5.95 20.57
N THR A 139 9.38 -7.19 21.05
CA THR A 139 10.36 -7.53 22.10
C THR A 139 11.77 -7.17 21.65
N PHE A 140 12.14 -7.55 20.42
CA PHE A 140 13.45 -7.25 19.86
C PHE A 140 13.71 -5.74 19.82
N VAL A 141 12.81 -4.93 19.25
CA VAL A 141 13.00 -3.47 19.19
C VAL A 141 13.00 -2.82 20.58
N ALA A 142 12.21 -3.34 21.52
CA ALA A 142 12.19 -2.82 22.90
C ALA A 142 13.56 -2.90 23.59
N GLU A 143 14.35 -3.92 23.26
CA GLU A 143 15.72 -4.14 23.72
C GLU A 143 16.77 -3.33 22.92
N HIS A 144 16.39 -2.78 21.77
CA HIS A 144 17.27 -2.07 20.82
C HIS A 144 16.86 -0.61 20.61
N GLY A 145 16.53 0.09 21.69
CA GLY A 145 16.26 1.53 21.65
C GLY A 145 14.80 1.91 21.38
N LYS A 146 13.88 0.94 21.34
CA LYS A 146 12.41 1.13 21.30
C LYS A 146 11.88 1.85 20.06
N LYS A 147 12.69 1.99 19.02
CA LYS A 147 12.31 2.65 17.77
C LYS A 147 12.60 1.76 16.58
N HIS A 148 11.68 1.70 15.64
CA HIS A 148 11.85 0.95 14.42
C HIS A 148 12.93 1.57 13.53
N THR A 149 13.74 0.69 12.92
CA THR A 149 14.52 0.99 11.72
C THR A 149 14.46 -0.22 10.80
N GLU A 150 14.63 0.00 9.49
CA GLU A 150 14.72 -1.12 8.54
C GLU A 150 15.93 -2.02 8.85
N ASP A 151 17.02 -1.48 9.41
CA ASP A 151 18.17 -2.27 9.84
C ASP A 151 17.81 -3.21 10.99
N LEU A 152 17.01 -2.78 11.98
CA LEU A 152 16.51 -3.66 13.03
C LEU A 152 15.55 -4.72 12.46
N ALA A 153 14.72 -4.37 11.48
CA ALA A 153 13.86 -5.33 10.80
C ALA A 153 14.66 -6.40 10.04
N LYS A 154 15.73 -6.00 9.33
CA LYS A 154 16.68 -6.90 8.66
C LYS A 154 17.44 -7.79 9.65
N GLN A 155 17.91 -7.24 10.77
CA GLN A 155 18.56 -8.03 11.83
C GLN A 155 17.62 -9.07 12.42
N PHE A 156 16.39 -8.68 12.78
CA PHE A 156 15.39 -9.60 13.28
C PHE A 156 15.06 -10.69 12.27
N SER A 157 14.85 -10.30 11.00
CA SER A 157 14.60 -11.25 9.92
C SER A 157 15.75 -12.26 9.77
N SER A 158 17.01 -11.81 9.82
CA SER A 158 18.18 -12.69 9.79
C SER A 158 18.20 -13.70 10.94
N ILE A 159 17.80 -13.28 12.15
CA ILE A 159 17.71 -14.18 13.30
C ILE A 159 16.65 -15.27 13.05
N GLN A 160 15.49 -14.91 12.50
CA GLN A 160 14.45 -15.90 12.19
C GLN A 160 14.86 -16.84 11.04
N VAL A 161 15.49 -16.30 9.99
CA VAL A 161 16.05 -17.10 8.88
C VAL A 161 17.05 -18.14 9.41
N LYS A 162 17.97 -17.74 10.31
CA LYS A 162 18.91 -18.69 10.93
C LYS A 162 18.23 -19.79 11.75
N LYS A 163 17.07 -19.53 12.34
CA LYS A 163 16.29 -20.52 13.10
C LYS A 163 15.60 -21.55 12.19
N GLN A 164 15.13 -21.12 11.03
CA GLN A 164 14.42 -21.98 10.06
C GLN A 164 14.83 -21.68 8.61
N PRO A 165 16.08 -22.01 8.22
CA PRO A 165 16.65 -21.59 6.94
C PRO A 165 16.00 -22.25 5.72
N THR A 166 15.37 -23.42 5.90
CA THR A 166 14.63 -24.11 4.84
C THR A 166 13.24 -23.52 4.61
N VAL A 167 12.67 -22.88 5.63
CA VAL A 167 11.34 -22.25 5.58
C VAL A 167 11.45 -20.82 5.08
N TYR A 168 12.36 -20.05 5.68
CA TYR A 168 12.55 -18.64 5.34
C TYR A 168 13.70 -18.49 4.33
N ASN A 169 13.46 -18.90 3.09
CA ASN A 169 14.45 -18.88 2.01
C ASN A 169 14.03 -18.03 0.80
N CYS A 170 13.01 -17.18 0.95
CA CYS A 170 12.43 -16.38 -0.13
C CYS A 170 11.93 -17.21 -1.32
N GLY A 171 11.53 -18.47 -1.10
CA GLY A 171 11.17 -19.39 -2.17
C GLY A 171 12.37 -19.85 -3.00
N GLY A 172 13.60 -19.69 -2.49
CA GLY A 172 14.85 -19.97 -3.20
C GLY A 172 15.31 -18.87 -4.15
N ASP A 173 14.57 -17.77 -4.27
CA ASP A 173 14.91 -16.67 -5.18
C ASP A 173 15.86 -15.66 -4.52
N GLN A 174 17.11 -15.65 -4.98
CA GLN A 174 18.13 -14.71 -4.51
C GLN A 174 17.97 -13.29 -5.09
N ASN A 175 17.16 -13.12 -6.13
CA ASN A 175 16.82 -11.79 -6.67
C ASN A 175 15.61 -11.17 -5.96
N ASN A 176 14.99 -11.90 -5.03
CA ASN A 176 13.89 -11.38 -4.23
C ASN A 176 14.35 -10.16 -3.45
N PHE A 177 13.57 -9.07 -3.45
CA PHE A 177 13.93 -7.84 -2.74
C PHE A 177 14.19 -8.06 -1.24
N ARG A 178 13.66 -9.14 -0.68
CA ARG A 178 13.83 -9.52 0.71
C ARG A 178 15.15 -10.24 0.97
N TYR A 179 15.74 -10.89 -0.02
CA TYR A 179 16.94 -11.70 0.17
C TYR A 179 18.12 -10.84 0.71
N PRO A 180 18.87 -11.30 1.73
CA PRO A 180 18.78 -12.58 2.45
C PRO A 180 17.83 -12.57 3.67
N TYR A 181 17.10 -11.49 3.90
CA TYR A 181 16.16 -11.25 5.01
C TYR A 181 14.76 -11.82 4.74
N CYS A 182 14.69 -13.14 4.57
CA CYS A 182 13.52 -13.83 4.04
C CYS A 182 12.37 -14.09 5.03
N TYR A 183 12.47 -13.64 6.27
CA TYR A 183 11.37 -13.63 7.24
C TYR A 183 10.65 -12.27 7.23
N GLY A 184 9.35 -12.26 6.93
CA GLY A 184 8.57 -11.03 6.75
C GLY A 184 9.07 -10.15 5.61
N ASP A 185 8.59 -8.91 5.55
CA ASP A 185 9.03 -7.81 4.69
C ASP A 185 9.67 -6.73 5.57
N PHE A 186 11.00 -6.57 5.52
CA PHE A 186 11.71 -5.61 6.38
C PHE A 186 11.38 -4.12 6.12
N SER A 187 10.70 -3.82 5.00
CA SER A 187 10.30 -2.47 4.59
C SER A 187 8.79 -2.24 4.75
N TYR A 188 8.09 -3.15 5.44
CA TYR A 188 6.64 -3.16 5.54
C TYR A 188 6.08 -1.86 6.11
N THR A 189 6.65 -1.37 7.22
CA THR A 189 6.21 -0.09 7.82
C THR A 189 6.35 1.09 6.86
N THR A 190 7.50 1.22 6.18
CA THR A 190 7.73 2.26 5.17
C THR A 190 6.65 2.21 4.09
N LYS A 191 6.34 1.01 3.58
CA LYS A 191 5.33 0.79 2.55
C LYS A 191 3.91 1.11 3.03
N VAL A 192 3.55 0.77 4.27
CA VAL A 192 2.22 1.03 4.83
C VAL A 192 2.01 2.51 5.09
N LEU A 193 2.96 3.17 5.75
CA LEU A 193 2.84 4.60 6.08
C LEU A 193 2.79 5.48 4.82
N ALA A 194 3.57 5.15 3.78
CA ALA A 194 3.47 5.84 2.50
C ALA A 194 2.07 5.73 1.85
N LYS A 195 1.35 4.62 2.09
CA LYS A 195 -0.04 4.45 1.60
C LYS A 195 -1.02 5.26 2.44
N VAL A 196 -0.82 5.33 3.76
CA VAL A 196 -1.62 6.20 4.64
C VAL A 196 -1.52 7.65 4.17
N ASP A 197 -0.31 8.13 3.90
CA ASP A 197 -0.09 9.51 3.44
C ASP A 197 -0.71 9.75 2.06
N TYR A 198 -0.65 8.78 1.16
CA TYR A 198 -1.33 8.87 -0.13
C TYR A 198 -2.85 8.92 0.00
N MET A 199 -3.46 8.06 0.83
CA MET A 199 -4.92 8.04 1.04
C MET A 199 -5.41 9.39 1.54
N LYS A 200 -4.70 10.00 2.49
CA LYS A 200 -5.00 11.35 3.00
C LYS A 200 -4.94 12.46 1.95
N GLN A 201 -4.23 12.25 0.84
CA GLN A 201 -4.15 13.21 -0.27
C GLN A 201 -5.28 13.03 -1.27
N VAL A 202 -5.79 11.81 -1.44
CA VAL A 202 -6.85 11.50 -2.42
C VAL A 202 -8.24 11.75 -1.86
N ASP A 203 -8.42 11.71 -0.53
CA ASP A 203 -9.69 12.04 0.12
C ASP A 203 -9.89 13.56 0.36
N LYS A 204 -8.96 14.41 -0.10
CA LYS A 204 -9.08 15.88 -0.10
C LYS A 204 -9.58 16.39 -1.44
#